data_AF-A0A814W3J3-F1
#
_entry.id   AF-A0A814W3J3-F1
#
_cell.length_a   1.000
_cell.length_b   1.000
_cell.length_c   1.000
_cell.angle_alpha   90.00
_cell.angle_beta   90.00
_cell.angle_gamma   90.00
#
_symmetry.space_group_name_H-M   'P 1'
#
loop_
_entity.id
_entity.type
_entity.pdbx_description
1 polymer ?
#
loop_
_entity_poly.entity_id
_entity_poly.type
_entity_poly.pdbx_seq_one_letter_code
_entity_poly.pdbx_strand_id
1 'polypeptide(L)'
;MTQHRYSLNALLSQQKPNHPLLDTARTIFPRADASDRRVQSPHGFKTVMPQYSNISNQKLKEMLSNINEHSHKIVCSLDTNEKLQSVRNMMHLISTSYYILLQKDAWQDLHDFGTKNGTWSMKISKSIARDHCTCQMITPPKRLIEQRQKMIQRQMSKTGMELQKHFLDLLTWTQQCSPPIDVHQISEIMDQCVENGLRRLKDKFNYKKTMLQHNYDDQQAITKFYSLHPTKEQIHLAKKIWQSVAAEFKVKERQEILRKRISLHRLPSSIDRSVDQAVDDIKEMLESSVIDDDECANLASRCSKTITQFKCDIMVLTLATMDNTIRGHIKKVAELRQKFLSDHQHRSQLVAKELYDVIEERIQTLRTRLNTMLQNKLKSFFDVAPTTPNE
;
A
#
# COMPACT_ATOMS: atom_id res chain seq x y z
N MET A 1 15.21 16.98 6.71
CA MET A 1 14.41 16.38 5.62
C MET A 1 14.72 17.15 4.36
N THR A 2 15.52 16.60 3.45
CA THR A 2 15.85 17.24 2.17
C THR A 2 14.90 16.70 1.11
N GLN A 3 13.97 17.54 0.62
CA GLN A 3 13.19 17.19 -0.57
C GLN A 3 14.13 17.29 -1.78
N HIS A 4 14.67 16.16 -2.24
CA HIS A 4 15.24 16.10 -3.57
C HIS A 4 14.11 16.30 -4.58
N ARG A 5 14.02 17.49 -5.17
CA ARG A 5 13.21 17.72 -6.37
C ARG A 5 13.85 16.93 -7.51
N TYR A 6 13.30 15.74 -7.79
CA TYR A 6 13.57 15.01 -9.01
C TYR A 6 12.87 15.77 -10.14
N SER A 7 13.55 16.74 -10.74
CA SER A 7 13.13 17.38 -11.99
C SER A 7 13.85 16.68 -13.15
N LEU A 8 13.21 16.63 -14.32
CA LEU A 8 13.85 16.17 -15.57
C LEU A 8 15.24 16.82 -15.78
N ASN A 9 15.36 18.12 -15.50
CA ASN A 9 16.60 18.88 -15.61
C ASN A 9 17.70 18.34 -14.67
N ALA A 10 17.34 17.89 -13.47
CA ALA A 10 18.28 17.32 -12.52
C ALA A 10 18.76 15.91 -12.94
N LEU A 11 17.94 15.15 -13.66
CA LEU A 11 18.31 13.84 -14.22
C LEU A 11 19.23 13.97 -15.43
N LEU A 12 18.96 14.91 -16.33
CA LEU A 12 19.82 15.21 -17.47
C LEU A 12 21.20 15.75 -17.03
N SER A 13 21.27 16.46 -15.89
CA SER A 13 22.51 17.03 -15.35
C SER A 13 23.50 16.02 -14.75
N GLN A 14 23.13 14.74 -14.59
CA GLN A 14 23.93 13.76 -13.83
C GLN A 14 24.74 12.76 -14.69
N GLN A 15 24.75 12.88 -16.02
CA GLN A 15 25.44 11.92 -16.89
C GLN A 15 26.72 12.48 -17.52
N LYS A 16 27.88 11.91 -17.15
CA LYS A 16 29.08 11.86 -18.01
C LYS A 16 29.16 10.47 -18.66
N PRO A 17 29.51 10.35 -19.95
CA PRO A 17 29.52 9.08 -20.65
C PRO A 17 30.76 8.26 -20.34
N ASN A 18 30.61 6.94 -20.19
CA ASN A 18 31.67 5.93 -20.39
C ASN A 18 31.03 4.54 -20.62
N HIS A 19 31.44 3.87 -21.71
CA HIS A 19 31.17 2.48 -22.11
C HIS A 19 32.53 1.72 -22.15
N PRO A 20 32.65 0.36 -22.28
CA PRO A 20 31.78 -0.65 -22.95
C PRO A 20 31.14 -1.70 -21.99
N LEU A 21 29.98 -2.32 -22.28
CA LEU A 21 29.75 -3.62 -22.99
C LEU A 21 30.64 -4.79 -22.47
N LEU A 22 30.14 -5.76 -21.67
CA LEU A 22 29.54 -7.08 -22.04
C LEU A 22 29.23 -7.89 -20.74
N ASP A 23 28.49 -9.03 -20.62
CA ASP A 23 27.43 -9.70 -21.43
C ASP A 23 26.57 -10.73 -20.59
N THR A 24 25.67 -11.48 -21.27
CA THR A 24 24.92 -12.75 -21.02
C THR A 24 25.08 -13.57 -19.73
N ALA A 25 23.93 -13.93 -19.11
CA ALA A 25 23.61 -15.26 -18.56
C ALA A 25 22.08 -15.45 -18.32
N ARG A 26 21.51 -16.63 -18.62
CA ARG A 26 20.07 -16.97 -18.46
C ARG A 26 19.76 -17.80 -17.21
N THR A 27 18.53 -17.61 -16.68
CA THR A 27 17.65 -18.55 -15.92
C THR A 27 18.21 -19.61 -14.95
N ILE A 28 17.84 -19.53 -13.66
CA ILE A 28 17.83 -20.66 -12.69
C ILE A 28 16.62 -20.55 -11.73
N PHE A 29 15.57 -21.37 -11.97
CA PHE A 29 14.55 -22.00 -11.07
C PHE A 29 13.88 -21.26 -9.86
N PRO A 30 12.87 -21.85 -9.18
CA PRO A 30 11.60 -22.40 -9.70
C PRO A 30 10.35 -21.69 -9.10
N ARG A 31 9.15 -21.99 -9.60
CA ARG A 31 7.86 -21.58 -8.99
C ARG A 31 7.64 -22.31 -7.65
N ALA A 32 7.14 -21.60 -6.64
CA ALA A 32 6.63 -22.16 -5.39
C ALA A 32 5.41 -21.36 -4.86
N ASP A 33 4.58 -22.02 -4.05
CA ASP A 33 3.15 -21.72 -3.89
C ASP A 33 2.76 -20.52 -2.99
N ALA A 34 1.44 -20.34 -2.89
CA ALA A 34 0.81 -19.02 -2.89
C ALA A 34 0.48 -18.39 -1.52
N SER A 35 0.67 -19.09 -0.40
CA SER A 35 0.10 -18.67 0.90
C SER A 35 0.96 -17.76 1.78
N ASP A 36 2.26 -17.60 1.51
CA ASP A 36 3.21 -16.95 2.46
C ASP A 36 4.11 -15.85 1.85
N ARG A 37 3.74 -15.31 0.68
CA ARG A 37 4.57 -14.34 -0.09
C ARG A 37 4.60 -12.91 0.50
N ARG A 38 5.17 -12.71 1.70
CA ARG A 38 5.41 -11.35 2.26
C ARG A 38 6.78 -11.07 2.88
N VAL A 39 7.86 -11.57 2.25
CA VAL A 39 8.97 -10.65 1.93
C VAL A 39 8.78 -10.21 0.49
N GLN A 40 7.93 -9.19 0.32
CA GLN A 40 7.56 -8.71 -1.01
C GLN A 40 8.72 -7.94 -1.63
N SER A 41 9.53 -8.66 -2.42
CA SER A 41 10.43 -8.08 -3.42
C SER A 41 9.75 -6.88 -4.10
N PRO A 42 10.46 -5.75 -4.33
CA PRO A 42 9.90 -4.59 -5.03
C PRO A 42 9.43 -4.90 -6.46
N HIS A 43 9.67 -6.12 -6.98
CA HIS A 43 9.07 -6.58 -8.24
C HIS A 43 7.53 -6.61 -8.22
N GLY A 44 6.92 -6.75 -7.04
CA GLY A 44 5.45 -6.69 -6.87
C GLY A 44 4.84 -5.30 -7.10
N PHE A 45 5.64 -4.27 -7.40
CA PHE A 45 5.15 -2.91 -7.64
C PHE A 45 4.82 -2.60 -9.11
N LYS A 46 5.19 -3.46 -10.07
CA LYS A 46 4.87 -3.24 -11.50
C LYS A 46 3.37 -3.08 -11.78
N THR A 47 2.50 -3.68 -10.95
CA THR A 47 1.03 -3.57 -11.05
C THR A 47 0.46 -2.26 -10.50
N VAL A 48 1.29 -1.40 -9.91
CA VAL A 48 0.90 -0.08 -9.36
C VAL A 48 1.52 1.07 -10.15
N MET A 49 2.41 0.76 -11.10
CA MET A 49 3.03 1.76 -11.97
C MET A 49 2.05 2.21 -13.06
N PRO A 50 1.80 3.51 -13.25
CA PRO A 50 0.92 3.99 -14.31
C PRO A 50 1.43 3.63 -15.71
N GLN A 51 0.58 3.02 -16.52
CA GLN A 51 0.89 2.59 -17.89
C GLN A 51 0.40 3.64 -18.91
N TYR A 52 1.12 4.77 -19.00
CA TYR A 52 0.79 5.87 -19.91
C TYR A 52 0.62 5.47 -21.39
N SER A 53 1.28 4.39 -21.82
CA SER A 53 1.12 3.80 -23.16
C SER A 53 -0.31 3.36 -23.49
N ASN A 54 -1.11 3.02 -22.48
CA ASN A 54 -2.43 2.39 -22.65
C ASN A 54 -3.59 3.39 -22.39
N ILE A 55 -3.28 4.68 -22.19
CA ILE A 55 -4.26 5.71 -21.88
C ILE A 55 -4.84 6.30 -23.18
N SER A 56 -6.17 6.38 -23.26
CA SER A 56 -6.87 6.95 -24.43
C SER A 56 -6.48 8.41 -24.68
N ASN A 57 -6.61 8.87 -25.93
CA ASN A 57 -6.33 10.26 -26.31
C ASN A 57 -7.12 11.26 -25.43
N GLN A 58 -8.41 11.01 -25.24
CA GLN A 58 -9.28 11.82 -24.39
C GLN A 58 -8.73 11.89 -22.96
N LYS A 59 -8.44 10.73 -22.35
CA LYS A 59 -7.99 10.70 -20.95
C LYS A 59 -6.62 11.33 -20.76
N LEU A 60 -5.74 11.20 -21.75
CA LEU A 60 -4.46 11.91 -21.77
C LEU A 60 -4.66 13.43 -21.79
N LYS A 61 -5.54 13.95 -22.65
CA LYS A 61 -5.85 15.39 -22.71
C LYS A 61 -6.43 15.90 -21.39
N GLU A 62 -7.40 15.20 -20.81
CA GLU A 62 -7.95 15.51 -19.48
C GLU A 62 -6.84 15.60 -18.41
N MET A 63 -5.94 14.61 -18.37
CA MET A 63 -4.85 14.59 -17.38
C MET A 63 -3.90 15.77 -17.53
N LEU A 64 -3.50 16.12 -18.76
CA LEU A 64 -2.61 17.24 -19.04
C LEU A 64 -3.28 18.59 -18.76
N SER A 65 -4.53 18.79 -19.16
CA SER A 65 -5.27 20.04 -18.94
C SER A 65 -5.51 20.35 -17.46
N ASN A 66 -5.63 19.31 -16.62
CA ASN A 66 -5.91 19.46 -15.19
C ASN A 66 -4.68 19.83 -14.33
N ILE A 67 -3.51 20.10 -14.93
CA ILE A 67 -2.30 20.46 -14.20
C ILE A 67 -2.27 21.94 -13.80
N ASN A 68 -2.54 22.85 -14.73
CA ASN A 68 -2.66 24.28 -14.47
C ASN A 68 -3.49 24.99 -15.57
N GLU A 69 -3.93 26.22 -15.30
CA GLU A 69 -4.77 27.02 -16.21
C GLU A 69 -4.16 27.24 -17.60
N HIS A 70 -2.82 27.23 -17.70
CA HIS A 70 -2.09 27.47 -18.94
C HIS A 70 -1.97 26.19 -19.80
N SER A 71 -2.11 25.02 -19.18
CA SER A 71 -1.99 23.70 -19.82
C SER A 71 -3.02 23.51 -20.94
N HIS A 72 -4.21 24.07 -20.79
CA HIS A 72 -5.29 23.92 -21.79
C HIS A 72 -4.86 24.40 -23.19
N LYS A 73 -4.12 25.52 -23.30
CA LYS A 73 -3.65 26.04 -24.59
C LYS A 73 -2.67 25.08 -25.27
N ILE A 74 -1.76 24.48 -24.49
CA ILE A 74 -0.81 23.47 -24.98
C ILE A 74 -1.56 22.19 -25.38
N VAL A 75 -2.52 21.72 -24.58
CA VAL A 75 -3.29 20.50 -24.88
C VAL A 75 -4.16 20.65 -26.13
N CYS A 76 -4.67 21.85 -26.44
CA CYS A 76 -5.33 22.13 -27.71
C CYS A 76 -4.40 21.91 -28.92
N SER A 77 -3.12 22.25 -28.82
CA SER A 77 -2.13 22.06 -29.90
C SER A 77 -1.72 20.60 -30.13
N LEU A 78 -2.10 19.68 -29.22
CA LEU A 78 -1.96 18.22 -29.36
C LEU A 78 -3.16 17.64 -30.15
N ASP A 79 -3.37 18.13 -31.36
CA ASP A 79 -4.50 17.79 -32.24
C ASP A 79 -4.38 16.40 -32.90
N THR A 80 -3.19 15.96 -33.31
CA THR A 80 -2.99 14.66 -33.99
C THR A 80 -2.66 13.50 -33.06
N ASN A 81 -2.93 12.27 -33.53
CA ASN A 81 -2.57 11.03 -32.85
C ASN A 81 -1.06 10.89 -32.59
N GLU A 82 -0.23 11.36 -33.52
CA GLU A 82 1.23 11.28 -33.45
C GLU A 82 1.77 12.16 -32.31
N LYS A 83 1.28 13.41 -32.22
CA LYS A 83 1.60 14.33 -31.13
C LYS A 83 1.28 13.72 -29.76
N LEU A 84 0.06 13.17 -29.63
CA LEU A 84 -0.39 12.51 -28.40
C LEU A 84 0.41 11.23 -28.10
N GLN A 85 0.87 10.50 -29.12
CA GLN A 85 1.70 9.31 -28.93
C GLN A 85 3.12 9.66 -28.47
N SER A 86 3.75 10.69 -29.02
CA SER A 86 5.04 11.20 -28.56
C SER A 86 4.99 11.62 -27.09
N VAL A 87 3.93 12.34 -26.70
CA VAL A 87 3.67 12.71 -25.30
C VAL A 87 3.48 11.47 -24.41
N ARG A 88 2.68 10.46 -24.83
CA ARG A 88 2.54 9.20 -24.06
C ARG A 88 3.87 8.46 -23.88
N ASN A 89 4.67 8.36 -24.94
CA ASN A 89 5.96 7.68 -24.90
C ASN A 89 6.90 8.40 -23.91
N MET A 90 6.96 9.73 -23.96
CA MET A 90 7.78 10.53 -23.04
C MET A 90 7.30 10.40 -21.58
N MET A 91 5.99 10.53 -21.31
CA MET A 91 5.42 10.32 -19.98
C MET A 91 5.69 8.90 -19.44
N HIS A 92 5.66 7.88 -20.30
CA HIS A 92 6.01 6.51 -19.91
C HIS A 92 7.49 6.37 -19.53
N LEU A 93 8.41 7.05 -20.22
CA LEU A 93 9.84 7.05 -19.91
C LEU A 93 10.17 7.85 -18.64
N ILE A 94 9.53 9.00 -18.42
CA ILE A 94 9.62 9.76 -17.15
C ILE A 94 9.12 8.88 -16.00
N SER A 95 7.96 8.24 -16.16
CA SER A 95 7.38 7.31 -15.16
C SER A 95 8.31 6.14 -14.85
N THR A 96 8.94 5.57 -15.88
CA THR A 96 9.92 4.49 -15.75
C THR A 96 11.16 4.97 -14.99
N SER A 97 11.67 6.15 -15.32
CA SER A 97 12.82 6.76 -14.64
C SER A 97 12.55 6.96 -13.15
N TYR A 98 11.42 7.56 -12.80
CA TYR A 98 11.03 7.77 -11.39
C TYR A 98 10.75 6.47 -10.65
N TYR A 99 10.19 5.45 -11.31
CA TYR A 99 10.07 4.13 -10.70
C TYR A 99 11.44 3.50 -10.39
N ILE A 100 12.42 3.61 -11.30
CA ILE A 100 13.78 3.09 -11.10
C ILE A 100 14.48 3.85 -9.96
N LEU A 101 14.29 5.17 -9.84
CA LEU A 101 14.78 5.96 -8.70
C LEU A 101 14.16 5.50 -7.38
N LEU A 102 12.84 5.34 -7.30
CA LEU A 102 12.17 4.83 -6.10
C LEU A 102 12.65 3.42 -5.73
N GLN A 103 12.99 2.58 -6.72
CA GLN A 103 13.66 1.31 -6.45
C GLN A 103 15.07 1.52 -5.89
N LYS A 104 15.90 2.38 -6.51
CA LYS A 104 17.26 2.70 -6.02
C LYS A 104 17.22 3.11 -4.55
N ASP A 105 16.39 4.09 -4.23
CA ASP A 105 16.26 4.65 -2.88
C ASP A 105 15.79 3.59 -1.87
N ALA A 106 14.82 2.74 -2.25
CA ALA A 106 14.35 1.65 -1.39
C ALA A 106 15.36 0.52 -1.17
N TRP A 107 16.23 0.23 -2.15
CA TRP A 107 17.33 -0.73 -1.96
C TRP A 107 18.51 -0.12 -1.19
N GLN A 108 18.73 1.20 -1.33
CA GLN A 108 19.68 1.94 -0.51
C GLN A 108 19.24 1.96 0.96
N ASP A 109 17.96 2.25 1.22
CA ASP A 109 17.38 2.16 2.56
C ASP A 109 17.59 0.79 3.21
N LEU A 110 17.41 -0.31 2.45
CA LEU A 110 17.67 -1.66 2.93
C LEU A 110 19.16 -1.91 3.22
N HIS A 111 20.07 -1.35 2.41
CA HIS A 111 21.51 -1.45 2.61
C HIS A 111 21.95 -0.67 3.87
N ASP A 112 21.48 0.56 4.01
CA ASP A 112 21.84 1.45 5.12
C ASP A 112 21.25 0.92 6.43
N PHE A 113 20.04 0.37 6.39
CA PHE A 113 19.42 -0.34 7.51
C PHE A 113 20.23 -1.56 7.96
N GLY A 114 20.64 -2.42 7.03
CA GLY A 114 21.46 -3.60 7.34
C GLY A 114 22.83 -3.22 7.90
N THR A 115 23.42 -2.14 7.38
CA THR A 115 24.71 -1.59 7.82
C THR A 115 24.60 -1.02 9.24
N LYS A 116 23.66 -0.10 9.47
CA LYS A 116 23.44 0.59 10.75
C LYS A 116 23.18 -0.39 11.89
N ASN A 117 22.33 -1.40 11.64
CA ASN A 117 21.86 -2.31 12.68
C ASN A 117 22.68 -3.61 12.77
N GLY A 118 23.79 -3.73 12.02
CA GLY A 118 24.61 -4.95 11.95
C GLY A 118 23.88 -6.21 11.47
N THR A 119 22.66 -6.07 10.95
CA THR A 119 21.68 -7.15 10.84
C THR A 119 21.34 -7.44 9.38
N TRP A 120 22.07 -8.36 8.78
CA TRP A 120 21.83 -8.86 7.44
C TRP A 120 21.07 -10.19 7.50
N SER A 121 19.88 -10.23 6.90
CA SER A 121 19.02 -11.43 6.84
C SER A 121 18.65 -12.06 8.20
N MET A 122 18.07 -11.26 9.11
CA MET A 122 17.41 -11.84 10.30
C MET A 122 16.18 -12.64 9.86
N LYS A 123 16.26 -13.97 10.04
CA LYS A 123 15.24 -14.94 9.65
C LYS A 123 14.91 -15.84 10.84
N ILE A 124 13.65 -15.81 11.27
CA ILE A 124 13.12 -16.72 12.29
C ILE A 124 12.38 -17.90 11.62
N SER A 125 12.11 -18.96 12.38
CA SER A 125 11.29 -20.07 11.89
C SER A 125 9.84 -19.64 11.66
N LYS A 126 9.12 -20.30 10.75
CA LYS A 126 7.68 -20.02 10.52
C LYS A 126 6.83 -20.22 11.77
N SER A 127 7.22 -21.17 12.62
CA SER A 127 6.54 -21.44 13.90
C SER A 127 6.69 -20.25 14.86
N ILE A 128 7.92 -19.76 15.08
CA ILE A 128 8.19 -18.61 15.93
C ILE A 128 7.49 -17.34 15.39
N ALA A 129 7.51 -17.13 14.06
CA ALA A 129 6.82 -16.02 13.42
C ALA A 129 5.31 -16.03 13.71
N ARG A 130 4.67 -17.20 13.63
CA ARG A 130 3.26 -17.41 13.93
C ARG A 130 2.96 -17.19 15.41
N ASP A 131 3.68 -17.87 16.29
CA ASP A 131 3.52 -17.82 17.75
C ASP A 131 3.57 -16.39 18.31
N HIS A 132 4.53 -15.61 17.80
CA HIS A 132 4.75 -14.22 18.22
C HIS A 132 3.96 -13.20 17.40
N CYS A 133 3.20 -13.62 16.38
CA CYS A 133 2.49 -12.71 15.45
C CYS A 133 3.44 -11.67 14.82
N THR A 134 4.60 -12.11 14.31
CA THR A 134 5.66 -11.25 13.74
C THR A 134 6.06 -11.70 12.32
N CYS A 135 6.85 -10.89 11.62
CA CYS A 135 7.32 -11.23 10.28
C CYS A 135 8.42 -12.31 10.33
N GLN A 136 8.47 -13.20 9.33
CA GLN A 136 9.49 -14.26 9.29
C GLN A 136 10.91 -13.72 9.00
N MET A 137 11.02 -12.68 8.17
CA MET A 137 12.31 -12.15 7.70
C MET A 137 12.19 -10.64 7.48
N ILE A 138 13.13 -9.88 8.04
CA ILE A 138 13.14 -8.41 7.99
C ILE A 138 13.86 -7.94 6.72
N THR A 139 15.16 -8.26 6.60
CA THR A 139 16.03 -7.81 5.52
C THR A 139 16.38 -8.96 4.56
N PRO A 140 16.56 -8.69 3.25
CA PRO A 140 17.23 -9.63 2.35
C PRO A 140 18.72 -9.76 2.68
N PRO A 141 19.42 -10.82 2.20
CA PRO A 141 20.87 -10.94 2.33
C PRO A 141 21.62 -9.81 1.61
N LYS A 142 22.74 -9.34 2.18
CA LYS A 142 23.56 -8.23 1.64
C LYS A 142 23.89 -8.39 0.15
N ARG A 143 24.43 -9.56 -0.25
CA ARG A 143 24.77 -9.89 -1.65
C ARG A 143 23.62 -9.67 -2.63
N LEU A 144 22.37 -9.92 -2.21
CA LEU A 144 21.19 -9.72 -3.07
C LEU A 144 20.86 -8.23 -3.21
N ILE A 145 21.02 -7.44 -2.15
CA ILE A 145 20.83 -5.99 -2.18
C ILE A 145 21.84 -5.34 -3.13
N GLU A 146 23.12 -5.67 -2.99
CA GLU A 146 24.21 -5.16 -3.84
C GLU A 146 24.03 -5.55 -5.31
N GLN A 147 23.64 -6.81 -5.58
CA GLN A 147 23.33 -7.27 -6.94
C GLN A 147 22.17 -6.48 -7.56
N ARG A 148 21.16 -6.11 -6.75
CA ARG A 148 20.02 -5.32 -7.21
C ARG A 148 20.36 -3.85 -7.42
N GLN A 149 21.18 -3.24 -6.57
CA GLN A 149 21.72 -1.89 -6.80
C GLN A 149 22.52 -1.83 -8.12
N LYS A 150 23.41 -2.81 -8.38
CA LYS A 150 24.14 -2.90 -9.66
C LYS A 150 23.22 -3.06 -10.88
N MET A 151 22.16 -3.85 -10.77
CA MET A 151 21.15 -4.02 -11.83
C MET A 151 20.38 -2.70 -12.08
N ILE A 152 19.97 -2.01 -11.02
CA ILE A 152 19.24 -0.75 -11.08
C ILE A 152 20.11 0.35 -11.71
N GLN A 153 21.39 0.44 -11.36
CA GLN A 153 22.31 1.39 -11.97
C GLN A 153 22.40 1.22 -13.50
N ARG A 154 22.46 -0.03 -13.99
CA ARG A 154 22.44 -0.33 -15.43
C ARG A 154 21.10 0.08 -16.09
N GLN A 155 19.99 -0.13 -15.39
CA GLN A 155 18.66 0.30 -15.86
C GLN A 155 18.55 1.83 -15.92
N MET A 156 19.06 2.55 -14.92
CA MET A 156 19.11 4.02 -14.92
C MET A 156 19.91 4.57 -16.11
N SER A 157 21.10 4.02 -16.38
CA SER A 157 21.90 4.44 -17.53
C SER A 157 21.17 4.23 -18.85
N LYS A 158 20.54 3.05 -19.04
CA LYS A 158 19.77 2.76 -20.26
C LYS A 158 18.58 3.70 -20.43
N THR A 159 17.72 3.82 -19.42
CA THR A 159 16.51 4.67 -19.50
C THR A 159 16.86 6.15 -19.60
N GLY A 160 17.97 6.60 -19.01
CA GLY A 160 18.46 7.97 -19.18
C GLY A 160 18.86 8.29 -20.63
N MET A 161 19.56 7.38 -21.32
CA MET A 161 19.88 7.54 -22.75
C MET A 161 18.61 7.54 -23.63
N GLU A 162 17.64 6.65 -23.33
CA GLU A 162 16.35 6.61 -24.03
C GLU A 162 15.57 7.93 -23.84
N LEU A 163 15.51 8.44 -22.60
CA LEU A 163 14.83 9.69 -22.27
C LEU A 163 15.52 10.92 -22.88
N GLN A 164 16.86 10.95 -22.93
CA GLN A 164 17.61 12.01 -23.62
C GLN A 164 17.30 12.03 -25.12
N LYS A 165 17.26 10.87 -25.77
CA LYS A 165 16.87 10.76 -27.19
C LYS A 165 15.45 11.30 -27.40
N HIS A 166 14.48 10.80 -26.65
CA HIS A 166 13.09 11.23 -26.78
C HIS A 166 12.87 12.72 -26.45
N PHE A 167 13.70 13.33 -25.60
CA PHE A 167 13.69 14.77 -25.36
C PHE A 167 14.18 15.58 -26.57
N LEU A 168 15.20 15.11 -27.30
CA LEU A 168 15.67 15.73 -28.54
C LEU A 168 14.64 15.58 -29.68
N ASP A 169 14.00 14.41 -29.77
CA ASP A 169 12.88 14.17 -30.69
C ASP A 169 11.71 15.14 -30.39
N LEU A 170 11.36 15.30 -29.10
CA LEU A 170 10.34 16.25 -28.62
C LEU A 170 10.70 17.70 -28.94
N LEU A 171 11.95 18.12 -28.70
CA LEU A 171 12.44 19.47 -29.01
C LEU A 171 12.24 19.80 -30.49
N THR A 172 12.71 18.91 -31.36
CA THR A 172 12.59 19.04 -32.83
C THR A 172 11.12 19.14 -33.25
N TRP A 173 10.26 18.29 -32.67
CA TRP A 173 8.83 18.29 -32.95
C TRP A 173 8.09 19.54 -32.44
N THR A 174 8.40 20.04 -31.24
CA THR A 174 7.77 21.25 -30.68
C THR A 174 8.03 22.51 -31.50
N GLN A 175 9.20 22.59 -32.14
CA GLN A 175 9.58 23.67 -33.05
C GLN A 175 8.83 23.62 -34.39
N GLN A 176 8.37 22.43 -34.81
CA GLN A 176 7.61 22.22 -36.05
C GLN A 176 6.10 22.44 -35.89
N CYS A 177 5.62 22.64 -34.66
CA CYS A 177 4.21 22.93 -34.41
C CYS A 177 3.86 24.38 -34.80
N SER A 178 2.62 24.60 -35.25
CA SER A 178 2.04 25.93 -35.45
C SER A 178 0.76 26.06 -34.62
N PRO A 179 0.72 26.94 -33.60
CA PRO A 179 1.84 27.72 -33.07
C PRO A 179 2.94 26.81 -32.46
N PRO A 180 4.21 27.29 -32.39
CA PRO A 180 5.27 26.56 -31.70
C PRO A 180 4.93 26.35 -30.22
N ILE A 181 5.28 25.18 -29.70
CA ILE A 181 5.05 24.81 -28.30
C ILE A 181 6.34 25.04 -27.52
N ASP A 182 6.25 25.64 -26.33
CA ASP A 182 7.40 25.66 -25.43
C ASP A 182 7.67 24.25 -24.88
N VAL A 183 8.82 23.69 -25.28
CA VAL A 183 9.30 22.36 -24.86
C VAL A 183 9.41 22.25 -23.33
N HIS A 184 9.75 23.32 -22.63
CA HIS A 184 9.88 23.32 -21.18
C HIS A 184 8.51 23.26 -20.51
N GLN A 185 7.52 24.01 -21.01
CA GLN A 185 6.16 23.99 -20.47
C GLN A 185 5.49 22.63 -20.67
N ILE A 186 5.56 22.04 -21.87
CA ILE A 186 4.99 20.70 -22.08
C ILE A 186 5.75 19.62 -21.29
N SER A 187 7.07 19.74 -21.15
CA SER A 187 7.88 18.87 -20.30
C SER A 187 7.48 18.96 -18.82
N GLU A 188 7.26 20.16 -18.30
CA GLU A 188 6.82 20.38 -16.92
C GLU A 188 5.42 19.81 -16.67
N ILE A 189 4.47 20.02 -17.61
CA ILE A 189 3.12 19.44 -17.50
C ILE A 189 3.17 17.91 -17.50
N MET A 190 3.97 17.30 -18.39
CA MET A 190 4.19 15.85 -18.40
C MET A 190 4.81 15.36 -17.09
N ASP A 191 5.79 16.07 -16.55
CA ASP A 191 6.46 15.75 -15.29
C ASP A 191 5.48 15.78 -14.10
N GLN A 192 4.71 16.87 -13.96
CA GLN A 192 3.71 17.02 -12.90
C GLN A 192 2.58 15.98 -13.00
N CYS A 193 2.13 15.63 -14.22
CA CYS A 193 1.23 14.50 -14.44
C CYS A 193 1.80 13.18 -13.91
N VAL A 194 3.08 12.90 -14.23
CA VAL A 194 3.76 11.66 -13.85
C VAL A 194 4.02 11.60 -12.34
N GLU A 195 4.48 12.70 -11.74
CA GLU A 195 4.61 12.89 -10.28
C GLU A 195 3.31 12.56 -9.55
N ASN A 196 2.19 13.11 -10.04
CA ASN A 196 0.86 12.89 -9.48
C ASN A 196 0.41 11.43 -9.62
N GLY A 197 0.57 10.81 -10.79
CA GLY A 197 0.27 9.40 -11.00
C GLY A 197 1.13 8.45 -10.15
N LEU A 198 2.35 8.84 -9.81
CA LEU A 198 3.27 8.06 -8.98
C LEU A 198 3.12 8.28 -7.47
N ARG A 199 2.29 9.23 -7.02
CA ARG A 199 2.07 9.52 -5.58
C ARG A 199 1.76 8.27 -4.76
N ARG A 200 0.86 7.42 -5.26
CA ARG A 200 0.49 6.12 -4.65
C ARG A 200 1.67 5.14 -4.56
N LEU A 201 2.59 5.20 -5.52
CA LEU A 201 3.78 4.34 -5.53
C LEU A 201 4.81 4.84 -4.52
N LYS A 202 5.08 6.15 -4.48
CA LYS A 202 5.88 6.82 -3.44
C LYS A 202 5.37 6.45 -2.03
N ASP A 203 4.06 6.55 -1.81
CA ASP A 203 3.39 6.14 -0.57
C ASP A 203 3.66 4.67 -0.18
N LYS A 204 3.56 3.75 -1.13
CA LYS A 204 3.81 2.31 -0.87
C LYS A 204 5.28 1.99 -0.57
N PHE A 205 6.22 2.74 -1.14
CA PHE A 205 7.64 2.63 -0.78
C PHE A 205 7.89 3.16 0.64
N ASN A 206 7.36 4.35 0.97
CA ASN A 206 7.44 4.91 2.32
C ASN A 206 6.83 3.98 3.38
N TYR A 207 5.65 3.41 3.11
CA TYR A 207 5.04 2.41 3.98
C TYR A 207 5.94 1.19 4.21
N LYS A 208 6.59 0.66 3.16
CA LYS A 208 7.54 -0.46 3.33
C LYS A 208 8.75 -0.08 4.17
N LYS A 209 9.29 1.14 4.02
CA LYS A 209 10.39 1.67 4.84
C LYS A 209 9.99 1.74 6.32
N THR A 210 8.83 2.32 6.63
CA THR A 210 8.31 2.38 8.01
C THR A 210 8.05 0.98 8.60
N MET A 211 7.48 0.08 7.81
CA MET A 211 7.24 -1.30 8.25
C MET A 211 8.52 -2.11 8.46
N LEU A 212 9.62 -1.80 7.77
CA LEU A 212 10.93 -2.41 7.99
C LEU A 212 11.43 -2.13 9.42
N GLN A 213 11.35 -0.87 9.85
CA GLN A 213 11.72 -0.44 11.20
C GLN A 213 10.84 -1.13 12.25
N HIS A 214 9.51 -1.02 12.14
CA HIS A 214 8.58 -1.67 13.08
C HIS A 214 8.76 -3.18 13.21
N ASN A 215 9.15 -3.86 12.13
CA ASN A 215 9.42 -5.29 12.12
C ASN A 215 10.72 -5.64 12.86
N TYR A 216 11.72 -4.79 12.76
CA TYR A 216 12.96 -4.91 13.51
C TYR A 216 12.78 -4.61 14.99
N ASP A 217 12.09 -3.53 15.34
CA ASP A 217 11.80 -3.17 16.73
C ASP A 217 11.02 -4.30 17.43
N ASP A 218 10.06 -4.91 16.74
CA ASP A 218 9.29 -6.06 17.25
C ASP A 218 10.18 -7.29 17.46
N GLN A 219 11.12 -7.59 16.54
CA GLN A 219 12.06 -8.71 16.73
C GLN A 219 13.12 -8.42 17.79
N GLN A 220 13.59 -7.17 17.95
CA GLN A 220 14.49 -6.77 19.04
C GLN A 220 13.80 -6.94 20.40
N ALA A 221 12.54 -6.51 20.53
CA ALA A 221 11.77 -6.72 21.76
C ALA A 221 11.55 -8.22 22.07
N ILE A 222 11.36 -9.08 21.06
CA ILE A 222 11.31 -10.54 21.24
C ILE A 222 12.66 -11.09 21.72
N THR A 223 13.76 -10.68 21.08
CA THR A 223 15.12 -11.13 21.47
C THR A 223 15.45 -10.71 22.89
N LYS A 224 15.18 -9.44 23.25
CA LYS A 224 15.34 -8.87 24.59
C LYS A 224 14.51 -9.62 25.64
N PHE A 225 13.28 -10.00 25.30
CA PHE A 225 12.43 -10.81 26.19
C PHE A 225 13.05 -12.18 26.48
N TYR A 226 13.55 -12.88 25.46
CA TYR A 226 14.15 -14.20 25.66
C TYR A 226 15.54 -14.15 26.31
N SER A 227 16.33 -13.09 26.12
CA SER A 227 17.62 -12.92 26.82
C SER A 227 17.48 -12.71 28.34
N LEU A 228 16.29 -12.34 28.83
CA LEU A 228 15.97 -12.26 30.26
C LEU A 228 15.62 -13.63 30.88
N HIS A 229 15.77 -14.73 30.13
CA HIS A 229 15.52 -16.11 30.59
C HIS A 229 14.16 -16.29 31.31
N PRO A 230 13.04 -16.01 30.61
CA PRO A 230 11.69 -16.16 31.17
C PRO A 230 11.33 -17.64 31.35
N THR A 231 10.49 -17.94 32.37
CA THR A 231 9.96 -19.29 32.58
C THR A 231 8.94 -19.68 31.50
N LYS A 232 8.56 -20.97 31.44
CA LYS A 232 7.56 -21.46 30.48
C LYS A 232 6.20 -20.75 30.66
N GLU A 233 5.83 -20.47 31.90
CA GLU A 233 4.61 -19.79 32.31
C GLU A 233 4.65 -18.31 31.88
N GLN A 234 5.79 -17.64 32.10
CA GLN A 234 6.02 -16.27 31.63
C GLN A 234 5.94 -16.16 30.11
N ILE A 235 6.58 -17.08 29.38
CA ILE A 235 6.48 -17.17 27.90
C ILE A 235 5.02 -17.38 27.47
N HIS A 236 4.28 -18.24 28.17
CA HIS A 236 2.88 -18.53 27.85
C HIS A 236 1.95 -17.33 28.10
N LEU A 237 2.12 -16.62 29.22
CA LEU A 237 1.38 -15.40 29.54
C LEU A 237 1.71 -14.28 28.53
N ALA A 238 2.99 -14.03 28.26
CA ALA A 238 3.42 -13.02 27.29
C ALA A 238 2.85 -13.30 25.88
N LYS A 239 2.93 -14.56 25.40
CA LYS A 239 2.29 -14.98 24.14
C LYS A 239 0.78 -14.69 24.14
N LYS A 240 0.05 -15.03 25.20
CA LYS A 240 -1.39 -14.75 25.32
C LYS A 240 -1.71 -13.24 25.30
N ILE A 241 -0.88 -12.41 25.92
CA ILE A 241 -1.02 -10.94 25.91
C ILE A 241 -0.85 -10.42 24.48
N TRP A 242 0.27 -10.74 23.82
CA TRP A 242 0.57 -10.27 22.47
C TRP A 242 -0.44 -10.76 21.42
N GLN A 243 -0.90 -12.00 21.54
CA GLN A 243 -1.98 -12.55 20.69
C GLN A 243 -3.31 -11.85 20.91
N SER A 244 -3.65 -11.48 22.16
CA SER A 244 -4.88 -10.74 22.47
C SER A 244 -4.84 -9.32 21.89
N VAL A 245 -3.69 -8.62 21.95
CA VAL A 245 -3.47 -7.33 21.28
C VAL A 245 -3.57 -7.46 19.75
N ALA A 246 -2.99 -8.51 19.16
CA ALA A 246 -3.11 -8.74 17.72
C ALA A 246 -4.57 -9.02 17.28
N ALA A 247 -5.34 -9.74 18.11
CA ALA A 247 -6.76 -10.00 17.88
C ALA A 247 -7.62 -8.73 18.00
N GLU A 248 -7.41 -7.93 19.04
CA GLU A 248 -8.03 -6.60 19.23
C GLU A 248 -7.91 -5.74 17.96
N PHE A 249 -6.70 -5.64 17.42
CA PHE A 249 -6.42 -4.84 16.23
C PHE A 249 -7.02 -5.43 14.95
N LYS A 250 -7.12 -6.77 14.84
CA LYS A 250 -7.82 -7.41 13.72
C LYS A 250 -9.32 -7.09 13.71
N VAL A 251 -9.93 -6.88 14.87
CA VAL A 251 -11.33 -6.42 14.98
C VAL A 251 -11.44 -4.93 14.69
N LYS A 252 -10.56 -4.09 15.27
CA LYS A 252 -10.48 -2.65 14.95
C LYS A 252 -10.31 -2.39 13.46
N GLU A 253 -9.46 -3.14 12.77
CA GLU A 253 -9.30 -3.03 11.32
C GLU A 253 -10.60 -3.27 10.55
N ARG A 254 -11.34 -4.34 10.92
CA ARG A 254 -12.63 -4.65 10.29
C ARG A 254 -13.67 -3.58 10.59
N GLN A 255 -13.66 -3.04 11.81
CA GLN A 255 -14.55 -1.97 12.25
C GLN A 255 -14.30 -0.67 11.47
N GLU A 256 -13.05 -0.24 11.33
CA GLU A 256 -12.72 0.97 10.57
C GLU A 256 -13.00 0.82 9.07
N ILE A 257 -12.73 -0.35 8.49
CA ILE A 257 -13.12 -0.65 7.10
C ILE A 257 -14.66 -0.61 6.96
N LEU A 258 -15.41 -1.12 7.94
CA LEU A 258 -16.87 -1.06 7.93
C LEU A 258 -17.37 0.39 8.08
N ARG A 259 -16.92 1.14 9.09
CA ARG A 259 -17.24 2.58 9.29
C ARG A 259 -17.02 3.37 8.00
N LYS A 260 -15.87 3.16 7.36
CA LYS A 260 -15.51 3.88 6.13
C LYS A 260 -16.35 3.45 4.92
N ARG A 261 -16.76 2.17 4.85
CA ARG A 261 -17.77 1.68 3.89
C ARG A 261 -19.14 2.38 4.10
N ILE A 262 -19.61 2.51 5.35
CA ILE A 262 -20.88 3.22 5.67
C ILE A 262 -20.80 4.67 5.18
N SER A 263 -19.71 5.38 5.50
CA SER A 263 -19.52 6.79 5.13
C SER A 263 -19.47 7.08 3.62
N LEU A 264 -19.54 6.03 2.78
CA LEU A 264 -19.52 6.10 1.33
C LEU A 264 -20.73 5.36 0.71
N HIS A 265 -21.74 5.05 1.53
CA HIS A 265 -22.96 4.33 1.14
C HIS A 265 -22.69 2.98 0.43
N ARG A 266 -21.57 2.33 0.73
CA ARG A 266 -21.22 1.00 0.20
C ARG A 266 -21.43 -0.05 1.27
N LEU A 267 -22.33 -0.99 1.04
CA LEU A 267 -22.51 -2.11 1.97
C LEU A 267 -21.42 -3.17 1.78
N PRO A 268 -21.18 -4.03 2.78
CA PRO A 268 -20.40 -5.24 2.58
C PRO A 268 -21.10 -6.11 1.53
N SER A 269 -20.37 -6.53 0.49
CA SER A 269 -20.90 -7.29 -0.65
C SER A 269 -21.63 -8.59 -0.33
N SER A 270 -21.46 -9.14 0.89
CA SER A 270 -22.23 -10.28 1.40
C SER A 270 -23.61 -9.88 1.94
N ILE A 271 -23.72 -8.67 2.52
CA ILE A 271 -24.99 -8.11 2.99
C ILE A 271 -25.75 -7.54 1.79
N ASP A 272 -25.08 -6.81 0.88
CA ASP A 272 -25.71 -6.33 -0.36
C ASP A 272 -26.32 -7.50 -1.13
N ARG A 273 -25.52 -8.47 -1.58
CA ARG A 273 -26.03 -9.57 -2.42
C ARG A 273 -27.20 -10.32 -1.80
N SER A 274 -27.16 -10.64 -0.51
CA SER A 274 -28.25 -11.38 0.14
C SER A 274 -29.52 -10.56 0.31
N VAL A 275 -29.42 -9.24 0.36
CA VAL A 275 -30.58 -8.36 0.49
C VAL A 275 -31.07 -7.88 -0.88
N ASP A 276 -30.18 -7.65 -1.85
CA ASP A 276 -30.51 -7.29 -3.23
C ASP A 276 -31.21 -8.47 -3.93
N GLN A 277 -30.78 -9.72 -3.69
CA GLN A 277 -31.53 -10.90 -4.13
C GLN A 277 -32.96 -10.88 -3.59
N ALA A 278 -33.15 -10.57 -2.29
CA ALA A 278 -34.48 -10.47 -1.71
C ALA A 278 -35.29 -9.25 -2.22
N VAL A 279 -34.64 -8.18 -2.69
CA VAL A 279 -35.31 -7.09 -3.42
C VAL A 279 -35.84 -7.61 -4.76
N ASP A 280 -34.99 -8.31 -5.52
CA ASP A 280 -35.32 -8.76 -6.87
C ASP A 280 -36.35 -9.89 -6.85
N ASP A 281 -36.27 -10.84 -5.90
CA ASP A 281 -37.30 -11.85 -5.64
C ASP A 281 -38.67 -11.20 -5.34
N ILE A 282 -38.69 -10.10 -4.57
CA ILE A 282 -39.91 -9.34 -4.26
C ILE A 282 -40.44 -8.59 -5.48
N LYS A 283 -39.56 -8.01 -6.33
CA LYS A 283 -39.99 -7.36 -7.57
C LYS A 283 -40.60 -8.38 -8.54
N GLU A 284 -39.96 -9.52 -8.75
CA GLU A 284 -40.47 -10.58 -9.62
C GLU A 284 -41.85 -11.09 -9.15
N MET A 285 -42.06 -11.20 -7.83
CA MET A 285 -43.37 -11.48 -7.24
C MET A 285 -44.42 -10.38 -7.44
N LEU A 286 -44.02 -9.11 -7.49
CA LEU A 286 -44.94 -7.97 -7.70
C LEU A 286 -45.29 -7.81 -9.20
N GLU A 287 -44.30 -7.91 -10.08
CA GLU A 287 -44.45 -7.82 -11.55
C GLU A 287 -45.25 -9.00 -12.15
N SER A 288 -45.30 -10.15 -11.46
CA SER A 288 -46.10 -11.31 -11.86
C SER A 288 -47.54 -11.32 -11.31
N SER A 289 -47.97 -10.23 -10.66
CA SER A 289 -49.28 -10.13 -9.99
C SER A 289 -50.27 -9.23 -10.74
N VAL A 290 -51.57 -9.43 -10.53
CA VAL A 290 -52.66 -8.63 -11.13
C VAL A 290 -52.90 -7.34 -10.31
N ILE A 291 -51.83 -6.73 -9.80
CA ILE A 291 -51.88 -5.51 -8.98
C ILE A 291 -51.76 -4.29 -9.89
N ASP A 292 -52.47 -3.21 -9.54
CA ASP A 292 -52.42 -1.94 -10.25
C ASP A 292 -51.02 -1.29 -10.18
N ASP A 293 -50.59 -0.59 -11.23
CA ASP A 293 -49.24 -0.01 -11.33
C ASP A 293 -48.91 0.95 -10.17
N ASP A 294 -49.87 1.75 -9.70
CA ASP A 294 -49.66 2.69 -8.58
C ASP A 294 -49.54 1.94 -7.23
N GLU A 295 -50.32 0.87 -7.03
CA GLU A 295 -50.18 0.00 -5.86
C GLU A 295 -48.85 -0.75 -5.86
N CYS A 296 -48.43 -1.25 -7.03
CA CYS A 296 -47.14 -1.91 -7.23
C CYS A 296 -45.97 -0.96 -6.91
N ALA A 297 -46.00 0.27 -7.43
CA ALA A 297 -45.01 1.31 -7.15
C ALA A 297 -44.94 1.68 -5.66
N ASN A 298 -46.09 1.76 -4.98
CA ASN A 298 -46.17 2.04 -3.55
C ASN A 298 -45.59 0.89 -2.71
N LEU A 299 -45.93 -0.36 -3.03
CA LEU A 299 -45.37 -1.55 -2.39
C LEU A 299 -43.86 -1.65 -2.59
N ALA A 300 -43.36 -1.45 -3.81
CA ALA A 300 -41.92 -1.42 -4.11
C ALA A 300 -41.19 -0.32 -3.31
N SER A 301 -41.79 0.88 -3.20
CA SER A 301 -41.26 1.98 -2.37
C SER A 301 -41.18 1.61 -0.87
N ARG A 302 -42.21 0.95 -0.34
CA ARG A 302 -42.26 0.49 1.06
C ARG A 302 -41.25 -0.63 1.33
N CYS A 303 -41.11 -1.60 0.43
CA CYS A 303 -40.10 -2.65 0.54
C CYS A 303 -38.69 -2.05 0.48
N SER A 304 -38.40 -1.16 -0.48
CA SER A 304 -37.11 -0.47 -0.59
C SER A 304 -36.72 0.29 0.69
N LYS A 305 -37.66 1.05 1.29
CA LYS A 305 -37.45 1.73 2.58
C LYS A 305 -37.15 0.76 3.72
N THR A 306 -37.93 -0.32 3.83
CA THR A 306 -37.76 -1.36 4.87
C THR A 306 -36.41 -2.07 4.75
N ILE A 307 -36.02 -2.35 3.51
CA ILE A 307 -34.74 -2.99 3.16
C ILE A 307 -33.55 -2.07 3.45
N THR A 308 -33.68 -0.78 3.17
CA THR A 308 -32.68 0.24 3.54
C THR A 308 -32.51 0.32 5.06
N GLN A 309 -33.62 0.36 5.81
CA GLN A 309 -33.59 0.36 7.28
C GLN A 309 -32.91 -0.91 7.83
N PHE A 310 -33.28 -2.08 7.33
CA PHE A 310 -32.66 -3.35 7.71
C PHE A 310 -31.15 -3.41 7.40
N LYS A 311 -30.74 -2.91 6.22
CA LYS A 311 -29.32 -2.72 5.85
C LYS A 311 -28.60 -1.84 6.88
N CYS A 312 -29.19 -0.72 7.32
CA CYS A 312 -28.65 0.13 8.38
C CYS A 312 -28.57 -0.57 9.75
N ASP A 313 -29.63 -1.25 10.17
CA ASP A 313 -29.70 -1.91 11.48
C ASP A 313 -28.66 -3.04 11.62
N ILE A 314 -28.47 -3.85 10.57
CA ILE A 314 -27.38 -4.85 10.52
C ILE A 314 -26.02 -4.19 10.70
N MET A 315 -25.77 -3.05 10.05
CA MET A 315 -24.48 -2.36 10.17
C MET A 315 -24.24 -1.84 11.60
N VAL A 316 -25.27 -1.27 12.24
CA VAL A 316 -25.21 -0.79 13.64
C VAL A 316 -24.94 -1.96 14.60
N LEU A 317 -25.69 -3.06 14.48
CA LEU A 317 -25.49 -4.27 15.28
C LEU A 317 -24.10 -4.89 15.07
N THR A 318 -23.60 -4.88 13.83
CA THR A 318 -22.26 -5.37 13.48
C THR A 318 -21.17 -4.50 14.14
N LEU A 319 -21.30 -3.17 14.09
CA LEU A 319 -20.37 -2.25 14.74
C LEU A 319 -20.37 -2.42 16.27
N ALA A 320 -21.56 -2.51 16.89
CA ALA A 320 -21.70 -2.73 18.33
C ALA A 320 -21.08 -4.07 18.78
N THR A 321 -21.23 -5.12 17.99
CA THR A 321 -20.61 -6.43 18.22
C THR A 321 -19.07 -6.36 18.14
N MET A 322 -18.54 -5.61 17.18
CA MET A 322 -17.10 -5.34 17.07
C MET A 322 -16.58 -4.54 18.28
N ASP A 323 -17.29 -3.50 18.71
CA ASP A 323 -16.94 -2.70 19.90
C ASP A 323 -16.92 -3.55 21.19
N ASN A 324 -17.91 -4.41 21.38
CA ASN A 324 -17.94 -5.36 22.50
C ASN A 324 -16.76 -6.33 22.47
N THR A 325 -16.40 -6.84 21.28
CA THR A 325 -15.26 -7.74 21.11
C THR A 325 -13.92 -7.03 21.41
N ILE A 326 -13.78 -5.77 20.98
CA ILE A 326 -12.60 -4.93 21.28
C ILE A 326 -12.49 -4.69 22.79
N ARG A 327 -13.57 -4.30 23.46
CA ARG A 327 -13.60 -4.14 24.93
C ARG A 327 -13.22 -5.44 25.65
N GLY A 328 -13.72 -6.59 25.19
CA GLY A 328 -13.37 -7.90 25.73
C GLY A 328 -11.87 -8.23 25.61
N HIS A 329 -11.24 -7.92 24.46
CA HIS A 329 -9.79 -8.09 24.31
C HIS A 329 -8.98 -7.15 25.22
N ILE A 330 -9.39 -5.88 25.36
CA ILE A 330 -8.74 -4.91 26.26
C ILE A 330 -8.80 -5.40 27.71
N LYS A 331 -9.98 -5.85 28.18
CA LYS A 331 -10.15 -6.41 29.53
C LYS A 331 -9.25 -7.63 29.75
N LYS A 332 -9.23 -8.57 28.80
CA LYS A 332 -8.38 -9.77 28.85
C LYS A 332 -6.89 -9.45 28.89
N VAL A 333 -6.43 -8.41 28.19
CA VAL A 333 -5.04 -7.94 28.27
C VAL A 333 -4.73 -7.39 29.67
N ALA A 334 -5.64 -6.62 30.28
CA ALA A 334 -5.47 -6.13 31.65
C ALA A 334 -5.43 -7.27 32.68
N GLU A 335 -6.35 -8.24 32.59
CA GLU A 335 -6.37 -9.45 33.43
C GLU A 335 -5.06 -10.25 33.33
N LEU A 336 -4.55 -10.47 32.11
CA LEU A 336 -3.29 -11.19 31.89
C LEU A 336 -2.06 -10.42 32.40
N ARG A 337 -2.05 -9.09 32.31
CA ARG A 337 -1.00 -8.23 32.91
C ARG A 337 -1.01 -8.31 34.44
N GLN A 338 -2.19 -8.21 35.05
CA GLN A 338 -2.34 -8.33 36.50
C GLN A 338 -1.84 -9.70 36.97
N LYS A 339 -2.24 -10.78 36.27
CA LYS A 339 -1.74 -12.12 36.56
C LYS A 339 -0.22 -12.23 36.45
N PHE A 340 0.39 -11.67 35.39
CA PHE A 340 1.85 -11.66 35.23
C PHE A 340 2.56 -10.97 36.40
N LEU A 341 2.01 -9.87 36.91
CA LEU A 341 2.56 -9.18 38.08
C LEU A 341 2.35 -9.97 39.39
N SER A 342 1.20 -10.64 39.55
CA SER A 342 0.87 -11.41 40.76
C SER A 342 1.70 -12.70 40.91
N ASP A 343 1.96 -13.41 39.80
CA ASP A 343 2.67 -14.70 39.81
C ASP A 343 4.18 -14.57 40.15
N HIS A 344 4.69 -13.36 40.49
CA HIS A 344 6.13 -13.06 40.57
C HIS A 344 6.65 -12.53 41.93
N GLN A 345 5.88 -12.71 43.01
CA GLN A 345 6.30 -12.33 44.37
C GLN A 345 7.57 -13.06 44.89
N HIS A 346 7.99 -14.17 44.26
CA HIS A 346 9.10 -15.02 44.72
C HIS A 346 10.38 -14.96 43.88
N ARG A 347 10.43 -14.18 42.78
CA ARG A 347 11.67 -13.95 42.00
C ARG A 347 12.25 -12.58 42.39
N SER A 348 13.53 -12.34 42.11
CA SER A 348 14.11 -11.00 42.28
C SER A 348 13.24 -9.96 41.56
N GLN A 349 12.70 -8.99 42.31
CA GLN A 349 11.73 -8.01 41.83
C GLN A 349 12.24 -7.24 40.62
N LEU A 350 13.56 -7.06 40.51
CA LEU A 350 14.23 -6.41 39.39
C LEU A 350 13.97 -7.15 38.06
N VAL A 351 14.19 -8.48 38.03
CA VAL A 351 14.05 -9.30 36.81
C VAL A 351 12.57 -9.44 36.40
N ALA A 352 11.66 -9.50 37.38
CA ALA A 352 10.23 -9.51 37.11
C ALA A 352 9.76 -8.19 36.48
N LYS A 353 10.29 -7.05 36.95
CA LYS A 353 10.03 -5.72 36.40
C LYS A 353 10.59 -5.58 34.98
N GLU A 354 11.85 -5.95 34.74
CA GLU A 354 12.46 -5.87 33.41
C GLU A 354 11.69 -6.72 32.37
N LEU A 355 11.25 -7.92 32.74
CA LEU A 355 10.42 -8.76 31.88
C LEU A 355 9.06 -8.10 31.55
N TYR A 356 8.44 -7.45 32.53
CA TYR A 356 7.19 -6.72 32.33
C TYR A 356 7.38 -5.49 31.42
N ASP A 357 8.43 -4.70 31.66
CA ASP A 357 8.75 -3.51 30.87
C ASP A 357 8.99 -3.88 29.39
N VAL A 358 9.64 -5.01 29.11
CA VAL A 358 9.83 -5.53 27.73
C VAL A 358 8.52 -6.04 27.11
N ILE A 359 7.61 -6.62 27.90
CA ILE A 359 6.27 -6.99 27.42
C ILE A 359 5.49 -5.74 26.99
N GLU A 360 5.54 -4.66 27.80
CA GLU A 360 4.88 -3.38 27.51
C GLU A 360 5.49 -2.65 26.32
N GLU A 361 6.82 -2.58 26.24
CA GLU A 361 7.58 -2.08 25.08
C GLU A 361 7.10 -2.79 23.80
N ARG A 362 7.04 -4.13 23.84
CA ARG A 362 6.57 -4.92 22.70
C ARG A 362 5.11 -4.67 22.35
N ILE A 363 4.22 -4.50 23.33
CA ILE A 363 2.81 -4.16 23.08
C ILE A 363 2.70 -2.82 22.35
N GLN A 364 3.50 -1.83 22.74
CA GLN A 364 3.49 -0.52 22.09
C GLN A 364 4.04 -0.58 20.65
N THR A 365 5.09 -1.36 20.41
CA THR A 365 5.60 -1.63 19.06
C THR A 365 4.56 -2.36 18.19
N LEU A 366 3.89 -3.39 18.74
CA LEU A 366 2.80 -4.10 18.05
C LEU A 366 1.65 -3.16 17.69
N ARG A 367 1.20 -2.32 18.62
CA ARG A 367 0.14 -1.30 18.40
C ARG A 367 0.53 -0.33 17.29
N THR A 368 1.74 0.22 17.32
CA THR A 368 2.24 1.17 16.32
C THR A 368 2.33 0.54 14.93
N ARG A 369 2.85 -0.69 14.85
CA ARG A 369 2.92 -1.47 13.61
C ARG A 369 1.53 -1.76 13.03
N LEU A 370 0.61 -2.23 13.85
CA LEU A 370 -0.74 -2.59 13.42
C LEU A 370 -1.57 -1.35 13.03
N ASN A 371 -1.39 -0.22 13.71
CA ASN A 371 -1.93 1.08 13.27
C ASN A 371 -1.35 1.50 11.91
N THR A 372 -0.04 1.37 11.69
CA THR A 372 0.59 1.69 10.39
C THR A 372 0.03 0.81 9.26
N MET A 373 -0.18 -0.49 9.53
CA MET A 373 -0.85 -1.41 8.60
C MET A 373 -2.31 -0.99 8.31
N LEU A 374 -3.06 -0.59 9.34
CA LEU A 374 -4.44 -0.13 9.22
C LEU A 374 -4.54 1.14 8.36
N GLN A 375 -3.74 2.17 8.66
CA GLN A 375 -3.77 3.42 7.91
C GLN A 375 -3.42 3.22 6.42
N ASN A 376 -2.44 2.37 6.12
CA ASN A 376 -2.14 2.00 4.73
C ASN A 376 -3.28 1.19 4.07
N LYS A 377 -3.98 0.31 4.81
CA LYS A 377 -5.18 -0.38 4.29
C LYS A 377 -6.31 0.60 3.99
N LEU A 378 -6.64 1.51 4.91
CA LEU A 378 -7.67 2.52 4.70
C LEU A 378 -7.33 3.44 3.52
N LYS A 379 -6.09 3.94 3.44
CA LYS A 379 -5.63 4.76 2.31
C LYS A 379 -5.71 4.03 0.96
N SER A 380 -5.42 2.73 0.92
CA SER A 380 -5.43 1.94 -0.32
C SER A 380 -6.77 1.26 -0.64
N PHE A 381 -7.77 1.35 0.25
CA PHE A 381 -9.09 0.74 0.08
C PHE A 381 -9.88 1.37 -1.09
N PHE A 382 -9.75 2.69 -1.29
CA PHE A 382 -10.42 3.44 -2.37
C PHE A 382 -9.87 3.18 -3.76
N ASP A 383 -8.70 2.58 -3.86
CA ASP A 383 -8.05 2.29 -5.14
C ASP A 383 -8.40 0.90 -5.71
N VAL A 384 -9.17 0.08 -4.98
CA VAL A 384 -9.43 -1.34 -5.29
C VAL A 384 -10.92 -1.65 -5.33
N ALA A 385 -11.74 -0.96 -4.54
CA ALA A 385 -13.18 -0.98 -4.74
C ALA A 385 -13.49 -0.06 -5.94
N PRO A 386 -14.09 -0.55 -7.04
CA PRO A 386 -14.43 0.30 -8.17
C PRO A 386 -15.24 1.50 -7.67
N THR A 387 -14.85 2.71 -8.10
CA THR A 387 -15.83 3.76 -8.25
C THR A 387 -16.77 3.30 -9.34
N THR A 388 -17.94 2.79 -8.94
CA THR A 388 -19.15 3.03 -9.73
C THR A 388 -19.08 4.50 -10.15
N PRO A 389 -19.20 4.82 -11.45
CA PRO A 389 -19.53 6.18 -11.83
C PRO A 389 -20.75 6.59 -11.01
N ASN A 390 -20.74 7.80 -10.45
CA ASN A 390 -22.01 8.40 -10.13
C ASN A 390 -22.67 8.67 -11.48
N GLU A 391 -23.82 8.03 -11.69
CA GLU A 391 -24.74 8.36 -12.80
C GLU A 391 -25.29 9.79 -12.63
#